data_AF-A0A5N5TKX2-F1
#
_entry.id   AF-A0A5N5TKX2-F1
#
_cell.length_a   1.000
_cell.length_b   1.000
_cell.length_c   1.000
_cell.angle_alpha   90.00
_cell.angle_beta   90.00
_cell.angle_gamma   90.00
#
_symmetry.space_group_name_H-M   'P 1'
#
loop_
_entity.id
_entity.type
_entity.pdbx_description
1 polymer ?
#
loop_
_entity_poly.entity_id
_entity_poly.type
_entity_poly.pdbx_seq_one_letter_code
_entity_poly.pdbx_strand_id
1 'polypeptide(L)'
;MRELKTKAYWNGEWHNGRGGTFPVFNPANGEKIADVANCIIKDYEEAVSSASKAFNSWSKTTVKERASLLHKLKDLLLQSKEELATLLTMENGKSKAEALGEVGFSASFFEWFAEESKRQYGETVPSSVPSKRYVTIRQPAGVAALITPKLYSLSANTIKKISLELGGNAPFIVFPSADLKLAVNGAMAAKFRNSGQTCVSGNRFFVHDSIHDEFVKRFSEAIDSQLKLGNGLHEGVNQGPLINNRQLERLRKIVDETVIMGAKIYKGGKAKTGLFFEPTILTKVTVGMPAAREEIFGPVAAVIRFKTEEEVIKWANDTDRGLAGSF
;
A
#
# COMPACT_ATOMS: atom_id res chain seq x y z
N MET A 1 -4.37 -4.76 -26.94
CA MET A 1 -3.37 -4.69 -25.86
C MET A 1 -2.09 -4.15 -26.46
N ARG A 2 -1.62 -2.97 -26.02
CA ARG A 2 -0.26 -2.51 -26.37
C ARG A 2 0.77 -3.56 -25.96
N GLU A 3 1.89 -3.62 -26.66
CA GLU A 3 2.98 -4.56 -26.36
C GLU A 3 3.44 -4.42 -24.90
N LEU A 4 3.35 -5.51 -24.13
CA LEU A 4 3.81 -5.56 -22.75
C LEU A 4 5.32 -5.31 -22.71
N LYS A 5 5.75 -4.28 -21.96
CA LYS A 5 7.16 -3.95 -21.83
C LYS A 5 7.77 -4.74 -20.68
N THR A 6 8.71 -5.62 -21.03
CA THR A 6 9.41 -6.51 -20.10
C THR A 6 10.85 -6.09 -19.83
N LYS A 7 11.30 -5.03 -20.50
CA LYS A 7 12.67 -4.50 -20.42
C LYS A 7 12.77 -3.43 -19.33
N ALA A 8 13.98 -3.15 -18.88
CA ALA A 8 14.24 -2.01 -18.00
C ALA A 8 14.33 -0.71 -18.83
N TYR A 9 13.98 0.44 -18.26
CA TYR A 9 13.95 1.72 -18.98
C TYR A 9 14.92 2.73 -18.34
N TRP A 10 15.90 3.20 -19.10
CA TRP A 10 16.74 4.34 -18.71
C TRP A 10 17.27 5.06 -19.94
N ASN A 11 17.57 6.36 -19.77
CA ASN A 11 18.11 7.22 -20.83
C ASN A 11 17.27 7.24 -22.13
N GLY A 12 15.94 7.14 -22.02
CA GLY A 12 15.06 7.16 -23.18
C GLY A 12 14.84 5.80 -23.86
N GLU A 13 15.51 4.74 -23.42
CA GLU A 13 15.59 3.45 -24.12
C GLU A 13 15.23 2.25 -23.24
N TRP A 14 14.81 1.17 -23.89
CA TRP A 14 14.48 -0.11 -23.25
C TRP A 14 15.65 -1.10 -23.36
N HIS A 15 16.10 -1.65 -22.22
CA HIS A 15 17.27 -2.50 -22.09
C HIS A 15 16.92 -3.87 -21.50
N ASN A 16 17.61 -4.93 -21.94
CA ASN A 16 17.35 -6.30 -21.46
C ASN A 16 17.82 -6.55 -20.01
N GLY A 17 18.61 -5.65 -19.43
CA GLY A 17 19.33 -5.89 -18.18
C GLY A 17 20.50 -6.87 -18.39
N ARG A 18 21.56 -6.74 -17.59
CA ARG A 18 22.74 -7.62 -17.70
C ARG A 18 22.64 -8.87 -16.81
N GLY A 19 21.64 -8.93 -15.92
CA GLY A 19 21.39 -10.04 -15.02
C GLY A 19 20.45 -11.12 -15.58
N GLY A 20 20.17 -11.09 -16.88
CA GLY A 20 19.18 -11.96 -17.52
C GLY A 20 17.75 -11.49 -17.23
N THR A 21 16.84 -12.44 -17.01
CA THR A 21 15.43 -12.16 -16.72
C THR A 21 14.93 -12.98 -15.53
N PHE A 22 13.84 -12.54 -14.91
CA PHE A 22 13.11 -13.33 -13.92
C PHE A 22 11.63 -13.46 -14.30
N PRO A 23 10.99 -14.60 -13.98
CA PRO A 23 9.58 -14.82 -14.33
C PRO A 23 8.64 -14.07 -13.37
N VAL A 24 7.56 -13.53 -13.93
CA VAL A 24 6.41 -12.99 -13.19
C VAL A 24 5.23 -13.94 -13.40
N PHE A 25 4.58 -14.33 -12.30
CA PHE A 25 3.47 -15.28 -12.31
C PHE A 25 2.19 -14.60 -11.85
N ASN A 26 1.06 -15.07 -12.38
CA ASN A 26 -0.25 -14.66 -11.92
C ASN A 26 -0.59 -15.42 -10.61
N PRO A 27 -0.82 -14.74 -9.48
CA PRO A 27 -1.05 -15.41 -8.20
C PRO A 27 -2.40 -16.14 -8.14
N ALA A 28 -3.35 -15.88 -9.04
CA ALA A 28 -4.65 -16.52 -9.05
C ALA A 28 -4.65 -17.92 -9.68
N ASN A 29 -3.74 -18.19 -10.62
CA ASN A 29 -3.70 -19.46 -11.35
C ASN A 29 -2.30 -20.07 -11.51
N GLY A 30 -1.23 -19.35 -11.13
CA GLY A 30 0.15 -19.79 -11.25
C GLY A 30 0.74 -19.70 -12.67
N GLU A 31 -0.01 -19.20 -13.64
CA GLU A 31 0.48 -19.06 -15.01
C GLU A 31 1.55 -17.97 -15.10
N LYS A 32 2.59 -18.21 -15.92
CA LYS A 32 3.63 -17.21 -16.18
C LYS A 32 3.06 -16.10 -17.08
N ILE A 33 3.16 -14.85 -16.63
CA ILE A 33 2.76 -13.66 -17.39
C ILE A 33 3.86 -13.29 -18.39
N ALA A 34 5.08 -13.10 -17.89
CA ALA A 34 6.23 -12.70 -18.69
C ALA A 34 7.55 -12.97 -17.96
N ASP A 35 8.65 -12.97 -18.70
CA ASP A 35 10.00 -12.84 -18.15
C ASP A 35 10.42 -11.36 -18.25
N VAL A 36 10.80 -10.75 -17.13
CA VAL A 36 11.17 -9.33 -17.05
C VAL A 36 12.66 -9.16 -16.77
N ALA A 37 13.25 -8.08 -17.28
CA ALA A 37 14.67 -7.77 -17.17
C ALA A 37 15.15 -7.74 -15.71
N ASN A 38 16.24 -8.46 -15.45
CA ASN A 38 16.93 -8.44 -14.16
C ASN A 38 18.16 -7.53 -14.26
N CYS A 39 18.12 -6.39 -13.57
CA CYS A 39 19.20 -5.41 -13.58
C CYS A 39 20.26 -5.72 -12.50
N ILE A 40 21.54 -5.61 -12.86
CA ILE A 40 22.67 -5.70 -11.92
C ILE A 40 23.19 -4.31 -11.56
N ILE A 41 24.09 -4.22 -10.58
CA ILE A 41 24.69 -2.96 -10.10
C ILE A 41 25.15 -2.05 -11.26
N LYS A 42 25.82 -2.61 -12.27
CA LYS A 42 26.28 -1.85 -13.44
C LYS A 42 25.15 -1.17 -14.24
N ASP A 43 23.99 -1.84 -14.37
CA ASP A 43 22.81 -1.24 -15.02
C ASP A 43 22.31 -0.04 -14.21
N TYR A 44 22.28 -0.16 -12.87
CA TYR A 44 21.89 0.93 -11.98
C TYR A 44 22.86 2.11 -12.02
N GLU A 45 24.17 1.87 -12.07
CA GLU A 45 25.19 2.92 -12.18
C GLU A 45 25.03 3.73 -13.47
N GLU A 46 24.77 3.04 -14.60
CA GLU A 46 24.50 3.69 -15.89
C GLU A 46 23.20 4.48 -15.87
N ALA A 47 22.14 3.94 -15.25
CA ALA A 47 20.86 4.62 -15.10
C ALA A 47 20.98 5.89 -14.22
N VAL A 48 21.69 5.81 -13.10
CA VAL A 48 21.94 6.95 -12.20
C VAL A 48 22.82 8.01 -12.86
N SER A 49 23.87 7.59 -13.58
CA SER A 49 24.70 8.50 -14.37
C SER A 49 23.87 9.25 -15.42
N SER A 50 22.96 8.56 -16.10
CA SER A 50 22.04 9.16 -17.07
C SER A 50 21.06 10.12 -16.41
N ALA A 51 20.49 9.76 -15.25
CA ALA A 51 19.61 10.63 -14.48
C ALA A 51 20.33 11.90 -14.00
N SER A 52 21.59 11.79 -13.58
CA SER A 52 22.43 12.92 -13.18
C SER A 52 22.68 13.89 -14.34
N LYS A 53 22.99 13.35 -15.53
CA LYS A 53 23.13 14.16 -16.76
C LYS A 53 21.82 14.86 -17.12
N ALA A 54 20.70 14.14 -17.08
CA ALA A 54 19.38 14.70 -17.38
C ALA A 54 18.93 15.77 -16.37
N PHE A 55 19.34 15.66 -15.09
CA PHE A 55 19.01 16.65 -14.07
C PHE A 55 19.53 18.05 -14.40
N ASN A 56 20.70 18.16 -15.05
CA ASN A 56 21.29 19.45 -15.41
C ASN A 56 20.44 20.28 -16.38
N SER A 57 19.68 19.61 -17.27
CA SER A 57 18.73 20.28 -18.17
C SER A 57 17.33 20.34 -17.54
N TRP A 58 16.87 19.24 -16.92
CA TRP A 58 15.53 19.16 -16.31
C TRP A 58 15.32 20.21 -15.22
N SER A 59 16.30 20.43 -14.35
CA SER A 59 16.23 21.42 -13.26
C SER A 59 16.04 22.87 -13.74
N LYS A 60 16.38 23.15 -15.01
CA LYS A 60 16.26 24.48 -15.63
C LYS A 60 14.97 24.68 -16.41
N THR A 61 14.17 23.64 -16.59
CA THR A 61 12.83 23.76 -17.21
C THR A 61 11.95 24.70 -16.38
N THR A 62 10.94 25.28 -17.01
CA THR A 62 9.96 26.10 -16.30
C THR A 62 8.94 25.23 -15.56
N VAL A 63 8.31 25.80 -14.53
CA VAL A 63 7.19 25.12 -13.83
C VAL A 63 6.04 24.80 -14.79
N LYS A 64 5.81 25.65 -15.81
CA LYS A 64 4.76 25.46 -16.82
C LYS A 64 5.02 24.22 -17.69
N GLU A 65 6.25 24.05 -18.17
CA GLU A 65 6.64 22.89 -18.97
C GLU A 65 6.52 21.60 -18.17
N ARG A 66 7.01 21.59 -16.92
CA ARG A 66 6.90 20.42 -16.04
C ARG A 66 5.45 20.04 -15.76
N ALA A 67 4.60 21.02 -15.42
CA ALA A 67 3.18 20.80 -15.20
C ALA A 67 2.50 20.22 -16.45
N SER A 68 2.81 20.75 -17.64
CA SER A 68 2.27 20.23 -18.90
C SER A 68 2.64 18.76 -19.15
N LEU A 69 3.87 18.35 -18.82
CA LEU A 69 4.30 16.96 -18.96
C LEU A 69 3.59 16.03 -17.98
N LEU A 70 3.37 16.48 -16.74
CA LEU A 70 2.64 15.71 -15.71
C LEU A 70 1.15 15.55 -16.08
N HIS A 71 0.50 16.59 -16.61
CA HIS A 71 -0.86 16.47 -17.13
C HIS A 71 -0.93 15.50 -18.32
N LYS A 72 0.04 15.56 -19.25
CA LYS A 72 0.12 14.60 -20.36
C LYS A 72 0.28 13.16 -19.86
N LEU A 73 1.09 12.95 -18.82
CA LEU A 73 1.25 11.62 -18.20
C LEU A 73 -0.06 11.13 -17.57
N LYS A 74 -0.79 12.00 -16.84
CA LYS A 74 -2.13 11.70 -16.32
C LYS A 74 -3.06 11.25 -17.45
N ASP A 75 -3.13 12.01 -18.55
CA ASP A 75 -4.02 11.71 -19.66
C ASP A 75 -3.67 10.35 -20.31
N LEU A 76 -2.38 10.05 -20.47
CA LEU A 76 -1.91 8.76 -20.97
C LEU A 76 -2.25 7.59 -20.03
N LEU A 77 -2.13 7.78 -18.71
CA LEU A 77 -2.53 6.77 -17.72
C LEU A 77 -4.03 6.47 -17.81
N LEU A 78 -4.86 7.51 -17.93
CA LEU A 78 -6.31 7.36 -18.05
C LEU A 78 -6.73 6.72 -19.38
N GLN A 79 -6.04 7.05 -20.48
CA GLN A 79 -6.25 6.40 -21.78
C GLN A 79 -5.91 4.90 -21.75
N SER A 80 -4.91 4.50 -20.96
CA SER A 80 -4.49 3.10 -20.79
C SER A 80 -5.07 2.43 -19.55
N LYS A 81 -6.08 3.03 -18.90
CA LYS A 81 -6.60 2.61 -17.59
C LYS A 81 -7.03 1.14 -17.54
N GLU A 82 -7.78 0.69 -18.55
CA GLU A 82 -8.26 -0.70 -18.63
C GLU A 82 -7.12 -1.71 -18.80
N GLU A 83 -6.13 -1.39 -19.64
CA GLU A 83 -4.98 -2.26 -19.89
C GLU A 83 -4.10 -2.36 -18.64
N LEU A 84 -3.81 -1.23 -18.00
CA LEU A 84 -3.03 -1.17 -16.76
C LEU A 84 -3.73 -1.89 -15.62
N ALA A 85 -5.05 -1.72 -15.45
CA ALA A 85 -5.82 -2.41 -14.43
C ALA A 85 -5.83 -3.92 -14.63
N THR A 86 -5.88 -4.38 -15.88
CA THR A 86 -5.78 -5.81 -16.22
C THR A 86 -4.41 -6.37 -15.85
N LEU A 87 -3.33 -5.67 -16.20
CA LEU A 87 -1.97 -6.09 -15.84
C LEU A 87 -1.75 -6.13 -14.33
N LEU A 88 -2.16 -5.06 -13.61
CA LEU A 88 -2.10 -5.00 -12.15
C LEU A 88 -2.87 -6.16 -11.51
N THR A 89 -4.07 -6.46 -12.01
CA THR A 89 -4.87 -7.59 -11.52
C THR A 89 -4.15 -8.92 -11.74
N MET A 90 -3.56 -9.11 -12.93
CA MET A 90 -2.83 -10.33 -13.27
C MET A 90 -1.59 -10.52 -12.41
N GLU A 91 -0.79 -9.49 -12.15
CA GLU A 91 0.47 -9.64 -11.40
C GLU A 91 0.28 -9.59 -9.87
N ASN A 92 -0.74 -8.88 -9.38
CA ASN A 92 -0.95 -8.66 -7.95
C ASN A 92 -2.08 -9.50 -7.35
N GLY A 93 -3.12 -9.82 -8.13
CA GLY A 93 -4.28 -10.59 -7.70
C GLY A 93 -5.50 -9.77 -7.25
N LYS A 94 -5.37 -8.46 -7.02
CA LYS A 94 -6.50 -7.59 -6.64
C LYS A 94 -7.63 -7.62 -7.67
N SER A 95 -8.84 -7.24 -7.28
CA SER A 95 -9.95 -7.21 -8.25
C SER A 95 -9.73 -6.15 -9.33
N LYS A 96 -10.24 -6.40 -10.54
CA LYS A 96 -10.15 -5.43 -11.64
C LYS A 96 -10.79 -4.08 -11.27
N ALA A 97 -11.89 -4.10 -10.52
CA ALA A 97 -12.53 -2.87 -10.03
C ALA A 97 -11.61 -2.05 -9.11
N GLU A 98 -10.91 -2.70 -8.17
CA GLU A 98 -9.92 -2.03 -7.33
C GLU A 98 -8.74 -1.51 -8.15
N ALA A 99 -8.23 -2.30 -9.10
CA ALA A 99 -7.14 -1.89 -9.98
C ALA A 99 -7.51 -0.67 -10.84
N LEU A 100 -8.74 -0.60 -11.36
CA LEU A 100 -9.25 0.59 -12.05
C LEU A 100 -9.29 1.81 -11.12
N GLY A 101 -9.74 1.62 -9.88
CA GLY A 101 -9.71 2.67 -8.86
C GLY A 101 -8.29 3.17 -8.59
N GLU A 102 -7.34 2.25 -8.46
CA GLU A 102 -5.92 2.55 -8.19
C GLU A 102 -5.22 3.31 -9.32
N VAL A 103 -5.47 2.95 -10.58
CA VAL A 103 -4.91 3.69 -11.72
C VAL A 103 -5.49 5.11 -11.77
N GLY A 104 -6.79 5.26 -11.50
CA GLY A 104 -7.42 6.58 -11.41
C GLY A 104 -6.88 7.43 -10.25
N PHE A 105 -6.72 6.82 -9.08
CA PHE A 105 -6.12 7.47 -7.91
C PHE A 105 -4.66 7.85 -8.15
N SER A 106 -3.89 6.99 -8.83
CA SER A 106 -2.51 7.30 -9.23
C SER A 106 -2.45 8.48 -10.20
N ALA A 107 -3.39 8.57 -11.15
CA ALA A 107 -3.48 9.68 -12.09
C ALA A 107 -3.77 11.02 -11.38
N SER A 108 -4.57 11.03 -10.31
CA SER A 108 -4.87 12.26 -9.58
C SER A 108 -3.65 12.84 -8.86
N PHE A 109 -2.66 12.02 -8.45
CA PHE A 109 -1.40 12.55 -7.91
C PHE A 109 -0.59 13.32 -8.95
N PHE A 110 -0.53 12.84 -10.20
CA PHE A 110 0.17 13.56 -11.26
C PHE A 110 -0.49 14.90 -11.55
N GLU A 111 -1.83 14.96 -11.52
CA GLU A 111 -2.59 16.20 -11.63
C GLU A 111 -2.28 17.15 -10.46
N TRP A 112 -2.38 16.64 -9.24
CA TRP A 112 -2.13 17.43 -8.03
C TRP A 112 -0.71 18.00 -8.01
N PHE A 113 0.31 17.17 -8.28
CA PHE A 113 1.70 17.64 -8.30
C PHE A 113 2.02 18.53 -9.51
N ALA A 114 1.32 18.40 -10.63
CA ALA A 114 1.42 19.37 -11.72
C ALA A 114 1.00 20.76 -11.25
N GLU A 115 -0.09 20.84 -10.49
CA GLU A 115 -0.58 22.07 -9.90
C GLU A 115 0.34 22.56 -8.76
N GLU A 116 0.79 21.67 -7.89
CA GLU A 116 1.66 22.02 -6.76
C GLU A 116 3.06 22.49 -7.22
N SER A 117 3.50 22.07 -8.41
CA SER A 117 4.76 22.53 -8.99
C SER A 117 4.79 24.05 -9.23
N LYS A 118 3.63 24.69 -9.41
CA LYS A 118 3.47 26.14 -9.60
C LYS A 118 3.46 26.91 -8.27
N ARG A 119 3.33 26.21 -7.14
CA ARG A 119 3.15 26.75 -5.78
C ARG A 119 4.39 26.60 -4.90
N GLN A 120 5.56 26.42 -5.51
CA GLN A 120 6.84 26.33 -4.82
C GLN A 120 7.34 27.72 -4.37
N TYR A 121 6.60 28.36 -3.47
CA TYR A 121 6.87 29.71 -3.01
C TYR A 121 8.06 29.76 -2.05
N GLY A 122 8.86 30.81 -2.22
CA GLY A 122 9.84 31.29 -1.24
C GLY A 122 9.21 32.31 -0.29
N GLU A 123 10.01 32.83 0.63
CA GLU A 123 9.56 33.81 1.63
C GLU A 123 10.52 34.99 1.71
N THR A 124 10.00 36.18 2.05
CA THR A 124 10.81 37.33 2.42
C THR A 124 10.86 37.44 3.94
N VAL A 125 12.05 37.40 4.52
CA VAL A 125 12.24 37.46 5.98
C VAL A 125 12.66 38.88 6.37
N PRO A 126 12.00 39.52 7.35
CA PRO A 126 12.38 40.85 7.84
C PRO A 126 13.85 40.90 8.26
N SER A 127 14.53 42.00 7.93
CA SER A 127 15.91 42.21 8.35
C SER A 127 15.97 43.19 9.51
N SER A 128 16.82 42.88 10.49
CA SER A 128 17.21 43.82 11.55
C SER A 128 18.21 44.87 11.06
N VAL A 129 18.72 44.77 9.83
CA VAL A 129 19.65 45.72 9.22
C VAL A 129 18.96 46.43 8.04
N PRO A 130 18.80 47.78 8.07
CA PRO A 130 18.01 48.50 7.07
C PRO A 130 18.37 48.24 5.60
N SER A 131 19.66 48.01 5.32
CA SER A 131 20.20 47.79 3.97
C SER A 131 20.13 46.35 3.49
N LYS A 132 19.62 45.40 4.29
CA LYS A 132 19.56 43.98 3.94
C LYS A 132 18.14 43.53 3.67
N ARG A 133 18.02 42.57 2.75
CA ARG A 133 16.78 41.83 2.47
C ARG A 133 17.13 40.35 2.48
N TYR A 134 16.33 39.56 3.18
CA TYR A 134 16.49 38.11 3.22
C TYR A 134 15.37 37.47 2.42
N VAL A 135 15.76 36.55 1.53
CA VAL A 135 14.82 35.78 0.72
C VAL A 135 15.17 34.31 0.84
N THR A 136 14.15 33.46 0.95
CA THR A 136 14.28 32.01 0.83
C THR A 136 13.74 31.58 -0.52
N ILE A 137 14.33 30.56 -1.12
CA ILE A 137 13.86 29.93 -2.37
C ILE A 137 13.85 28.41 -2.20
N ARG A 138 12.98 27.74 -2.97
CA ARG A 138 12.91 26.27 -3.03
C ARG A 138 13.51 25.79 -4.34
N GLN A 139 14.43 24.83 -4.26
CA GLN A 139 15.09 24.26 -5.43
C GLN A 139 15.01 22.73 -5.38
N PRO A 140 14.95 22.05 -6.54
CA PRO A 140 14.94 20.60 -6.59
C PRO A 140 16.23 20.04 -5.97
N ALA A 141 16.09 19.01 -5.14
CA ALA A 141 17.22 18.45 -4.40
C ALA A 141 18.25 17.72 -5.28
N GLY A 142 17.83 17.17 -6.42
CA GLY A 142 18.69 16.38 -7.29
C GLY A 142 18.00 15.14 -7.85
N VAL A 143 18.82 14.17 -8.23
CA VAL A 143 18.38 12.81 -8.58
C VAL A 143 17.84 12.12 -7.33
N ALA A 144 16.64 11.57 -7.44
CA ALA A 144 16.01 10.76 -6.39
C ALA A 144 16.04 9.28 -6.78
N ALA A 145 16.22 8.41 -5.78
CA ALA A 145 16.08 6.97 -5.93
C ALA A 145 14.89 6.50 -5.07
N LEU A 146 13.99 5.73 -5.66
CA LEU A 146 12.88 5.08 -4.97
C LEU A 146 13.22 3.59 -4.89
N ILE A 147 13.57 3.11 -3.69
CA ILE A 147 14.05 1.74 -3.48
C ILE A 147 13.25 1.11 -2.34
N THR A 148 12.77 -0.10 -2.55
CA THR A 148 12.28 -1.00 -1.50
C THR A 148 13.36 -2.02 -1.09
N PRO A 149 13.16 -2.73 0.03
CA PRO A 149 13.86 -2.62 1.33
C PRO A 149 15.38 -2.27 1.31
N LYS A 150 15.95 -1.99 2.49
CA LYS A 150 17.37 -1.60 2.74
C LYS A 150 17.78 -0.16 2.37
N LEU A 151 16.83 0.71 2.01
CA LEU A 151 17.12 2.12 1.71
C LEU A 151 17.84 2.84 2.87
N TYR A 152 17.45 2.56 4.12
CA TYR A 152 18.09 3.15 5.31
C TYR A 152 19.57 2.77 5.43
N SER A 153 19.91 1.48 5.38
CA SER A 153 21.30 1.01 5.48
C SER A 153 22.18 1.51 4.32
N LEU A 154 21.62 1.60 3.11
CA LEU A 154 22.34 2.10 1.94
C LEU A 154 22.58 3.61 2.00
N SER A 155 21.69 4.35 2.66
CA SER A 155 21.77 5.81 2.77
C SER A 155 22.60 6.28 3.97
N ALA A 156 22.62 5.51 5.06
CA ALA A 156 23.24 5.87 6.34
C ALA A 156 24.70 6.32 6.21
N ASN A 157 25.52 5.59 5.44
CA ASN A 157 26.95 5.90 5.27
C ASN A 157 27.21 7.14 4.39
N THR A 158 26.19 7.71 3.75
CA THR A 158 26.34 8.79 2.76
C THR A 158 25.45 10.00 3.00
N ILE A 159 24.74 10.03 4.14
CA ILE A 159 23.93 11.18 4.62
C ILE A 159 22.94 11.68 3.55
N LYS A 160 22.39 10.77 2.74
CA LYS A 160 21.37 11.12 1.76
C LYS A 160 20.07 11.49 2.47
N LYS A 161 19.34 12.48 1.95
CA LYS A 161 17.97 12.78 2.40
C LYS A 161 17.10 11.56 2.09
N ILE A 162 16.37 11.08 3.10
CA ILE A 162 15.48 9.92 2.98
C ILE A 162 14.10 10.26 3.50
N SER A 163 13.08 9.65 2.89
CA SER A 163 11.70 9.60 3.36
C SER A 163 11.27 8.14 3.35
N LEU A 164 10.62 7.66 4.41
CA LEU A 164 10.29 6.25 4.59
C LEU A 164 8.83 6.08 4.99
N GLU A 165 8.07 5.35 4.16
CA GLU A 165 6.77 4.80 4.51
C GLU A 165 6.97 3.30 4.81
N LEU A 166 6.71 2.87 6.05
CA LEU A 166 7.01 1.52 6.55
C LEU A 166 5.73 0.78 6.96
N GLY A 167 5.88 -0.40 7.59
CA GLY A 167 4.77 -1.22 8.04
C GLY A 167 3.90 -0.52 9.10
N GLY A 168 2.60 -0.84 9.08
CA GLY A 168 1.61 -0.36 10.04
C GLY A 168 1.13 -1.46 11.00
N ASN A 169 0.34 -1.07 12.00
CA ASN A 169 -0.46 -2.00 12.81
C ASN A 169 -1.77 -1.30 13.23
N ALA A 170 -2.57 -0.93 12.24
CA ALA A 170 -3.64 0.05 12.42
C ALA A 170 -4.72 -0.43 13.41
N PRO A 171 -5.01 0.36 14.46
CA PRO A 171 -6.18 0.16 15.30
C PRO A 171 -7.45 0.64 14.58
N PHE A 172 -8.53 -0.11 14.72
CA PHE A 172 -9.89 0.27 14.32
C PHE A 172 -10.77 0.16 15.56
N ILE A 173 -11.19 1.28 16.13
CA ILE A 173 -11.88 1.34 17.42
C ILE A 173 -13.38 1.55 17.18
N VAL A 174 -14.24 0.85 17.91
CA VAL A 174 -15.71 1.00 17.83
C VAL A 174 -16.27 1.16 19.23
N PHE A 175 -16.70 2.38 19.54
CA PHE A 175 -17.38 2.73 20.79
C PHE A 175 -18.88 2.42 20.75
N PRO A 176 -19.55 2.30 21.92
CA PRO A 176 -20.99 2.03 21.97
C PRO A 176 -21.87 3.06 21.28
N SER A 177 -21.39 4.31 21.20
CA SER A 177 -22.07 5.43 20.55
C SER A 177 -21.96 5.39 19.02
N ALA A 178 -21.15 4.49 18.46
CA ALA A 178 -20.98 4.39 17.01
C ALA A 178 -22.25 3.87 16.34
N ASP A 179 -22.57 4.39 15.16
CA ASP A 179 -23.53 3.74 14.27
C ASP A 179 -22.93 2.41 13.81
N LEU A 180 -23.52 1.32 14.28
CA LEU A 180 -22.99 -0.02 14.05
C LEU A 180 -22.97 -0.42 12.56
N LYS A 181 -23.92 0.08 11.77
CA LYS A 181 -23.96 -0.17 10.32
C LYS A 181 -22.81 0.55 9.63
N LEU A 182 -22.55 1.81 10.00
CA LEU A 182 -21.42 2.56 9.47
C LEU A 182 -20.08 1.97 9.91
N ALA A 183 -19.96 1.56 11.18
CA ALA A 183 -18.76 0.93 11.72
C ALA A 183 -18.42 -0.38 10.99
N VAL A 184 -19.41 -1.24 10.72
CA VAL A 184 -19.22 -2.47 9.94
C VAL A 184 -18.80 -2.16 8.50
N ASN A 185 -19.44 -1.18 7.84
CA ASN A 185 -19.03 -0.77 6.49
C ASN A 185 -17.59 -0.23 6.46
N GLY A 186 -17.21 0.59 7.45
CA GLY A 186 -15.83 1.06 7.61
C GLY A 186 -14.85 -0.08 7.84
N ALA A 187 -15.21 -1.06 8.68
CA ALA A 187 -14.39 -2.23 8.95
C ALA A 187 -14.19 -3.10 7.70
N MET A 188 -15.23 -3.29 6.89
CA MET A 188 -15.15 -3.99 5.60
C MET A 188 -14.14 -3.32 4.66
N ALA A 189 -14.25 -1.99 4.50
CA ALA A 189 -13.35 -1.21 3.66
C ALA A 189 -11.90 -1.21 4.18
N ALA A 190 -11.71 -1.11 5.50
CA ALA A 190 -10.40 -1.07 6.13
C ALA A 190 -9.68 -2.43 6.07
N LYS A 191 -10.41 -3.55 6.21
CA LYS A 191 -9.81 -4.89 6.29
C LYS A 191 -9.62 -5.55 4.94
N PHE A 192 -10.64 -5.51 4.08
CA PHE A 192 -10.72 -6.45 2.97
C PHE A 192 -10.33 -5.84 1.63
N ARG A 193 -10.17 -4.52 1.53
CA ARG A 193 -9.57 -3.91 0.33
C ARG A 193 -8.20 -4.52 0.05
N ASN A 194 -7.96 -4.90 -1.21
CA ASN A 194 -6.73 -5.58 -1.66
C ASN A 194 -6.42 -6.85 -0.84
N SER A 195 -7.45 -7.59 -0.41
CA SER A 195 -7.35 -8.74 0.49
C SER A 195 -6.53 -8.44 1.77
N GLY A 196 -6.61 -7.20 2.28
CA GLY A 196 -5.89 -6.76 3.49
C GLY A 196 -4.38 -6.56 3.31
N GLN A 197 -3.87 -6.58 2.08
CA GLN A 197 -2.46 -6.36 1.75
C GLN A 197 -2.21 -4.86 1.48
N THR A 198 -2.54 -4.02 2.46
CA THR A 198 -2.24 -2.57 2.42
C THR A 198 -1.66 -2.13 3.75
N CYS A 199 -0.70 -1.21 3.72
CA CYS A 199 -0.02 -0.71 4.94
C CYS A 199 -0.97 -0.01 5.92
N VAL A 200 -2.07 0.56 5.43
CA VAL A 200 -3.11 1.22 6.23
C VAL A 200 -4.27 0.28 6.60
N SER A 201 -4.18 -1.02 6.30
CA SER A 201 -5.28 -1.95 6.57
C SER A 201 -5.55 -2.08 8.07
N GLY A 202 -6.83 -2.07 8.44
CA GLY A 202 -7.26 -2.37 9.81
C GLY A 202 -6.70 -3.73 10.23
N ASN A 203 -5.96 -3.77 11.33
CA ASN A 203 -5.36 -5.00 11.83
C ASN A 203 -6.00 -5.42 13.16
N ARG A 204 -6.07 -4.45 14.08
CA ARG A 204 -6.58 -4.62 15.45
C ARG A 204 -7.93 -3.93 15.58
N PHE A 205 -9.00 -4.70 15.59
CA PHE A 205 -10.37 -4.20 15.71
C PHE A 205 -10.76 -4.19 17.19
N PHE A 206 -10.65 -3.03 17.84
CA PHE A 206 -11.06 -2.87 19.22
C PHE A 206 -12.55 -2.53 19.27
N VAL A 207 -13.35 -3.40 19.86
CA VAL A 207 -14.80 -3.20 19.91
C VAL A 207 -15.27 -3.25 21.37
N HIS A 208 -16.06 -2.26 21.76
CA HIS A 208 -16.51 -2.14 23.14
C HIS A 208 -17.39 -3.34 23.53
N ASP A 209 -17.23 -3.81 24.76
CA ASP A 209 -17.84 -5.01 25.33
C ASP A 209 -19.35 -5.08 25.09
N SER A 210 -20.05 -3.97 25.31
CA SER A 210 -21.51 -3.85 25.14
C SER A 210 -22.03 -4.06 23.71
N ILE A 211 -21.18 -3.93 22.70
CA ILE A 211 -21.56 -4.05 21.27
C ILE A 211 -20.73 -5.10 20.52
N HIS A 212 -19.76 -5.74 21.17
CA HIS A 212 -18.81 -6.66 20.54
C HIS A 212 -19.48 -7.78 19.76
N ASP A 213 -20.40 -8.52 20.38
CA ASP A 213 -20.97 -9.72 19.76
C ASP A 213 -21.90 -9.38 18.60
N GLU A 214 -22.65 -8.28 18.71
CA GLU A 214 -23.48 -7.78 17.62
C GLU A 214 -22.63 -7.24 16.46
N PHE A 215 -21.51 -6.54 16.75
CA PHE A 215 -20.56 -6.11 15.72
C PHE A 215 -19.98 -7.31 14.98
N VAL A 216 -19.45 -8.31 15.69
CA VAL A 216 -18.83 -9.50 15.08
C VAL A 216 -19.82 -10.26 14.21
N LYS A 217 -21.06 -10.42 14.67
CA LYS A 217 -22.13 -11.05 13.90
C LYS A 217 -22.39 -10.30 12.60
N ARG A 218 -22.66 -8.99 12.68
CA ARG A 218 -22.93 -8.15 11.49
C ARG A 218 -21.75 -8.07 10.54
N PHE A 219 -20.53 -8.05 11.09
CA PHE A 219 -19.31 -8.05 10.28
C PHE A 219 -19.15 -9.37 9.52
N SER A 220 -19.48 -10.50 10.15
CA SER A 220 -19.52 -11.81 9.48
C SER A 220 -20.59 -11.87 8.38
N GLU A 221 -21.79 -11.35 8.63
CA GLU A 221 -22.88 -11.27 7.64
C GLU A 221 -22.51 -10.35 6.46
N ALA A 222 -21.80 -9.25 6.73
CA ALA A 222 -21.26 -8.36 5.70
C ALA A 222 -20.21 -9.07 4.84
N ILE A 223 -19.34 -9.89 5.44
CA ILE A 223 -18.39 -10.72 4.68
C ILE A 223 -19.13 -11.65 3.72
N ASP A 224 -20.18 -12.36 4.18
CA ASP A 224 -20.93 -13.31 3.34
C ASP A 224 -21.67 -12.63 2.19
N SER A 225 -22.26 -11.47 2.47
CA SER A 225 -23.10 -10.75 1.49
C SER A 225 -22.30 -9.93 0.50
N GLN A 226 -21.12 -9.44 0.89
CA GLN A 226 -20.36 -8.48 0.07
C GLN A 226 -19.12 -9.09 -0.57
N LEU A 227 -18.49 -10.12 0.02
CA LEU A 227 -17.20 -10.61 -0.49
C LEU A 227 -17.36 -11.85 -1.36
N LYS A 228 -16.75 -11.78 -2.54
CA LYS A 228 -16.62 -12.91 -3.46
C LYS A 228 -15.14 -13.18 -3.72
N LEU A 229 -14.66 -14.28 -3.17
CA LEU A 229 -13.31 -14.79 -3.34
C LEU A 229 -13.15 -15.41 -4.73
N GLY A 230 -12.10 -15.04 -5.47
CA GLY A 230 -11.80 -15.63 -6.77
C GLY A 230 -10.74 -14.89 -7.56
N ASN A 231 -10.58 -15.26 -8.83
CA ASN A 231 -9.68 -14.54 -9.75
C ASN A 231 -10.21 -13.11 -9.97
N GLY A 232 -9.38 -12.11 -9.68
CA GLY A 232 -9.75 -10.69 -9.76
C GLY A 232 -10.18 -10.21 -11.15
N LEU A 233 -9.90 -10.98 -12.21
CA LEU A 233 -10.40 -10.70 -13.57
C LEU A 233 -11.86 -11.09 -13.77
N HIS A 234 -12.43 -11.95 -12.92
CA HIS A 234 -13.81 -12.41 -13.06
C HIS A 234 -14.79 -11.37 -12.49
N GLU A 235 -15.93 -11.22 -13.16
CA GLU A 235 -16.95 -10.26 -12.77
C GLU A 235 -17.51 -10.54 -11.35
N GLY A 236 -17.66 -9.46 -10.59
CA GLY A 236 -18.15 -9.46 -9.21
C GLY A 236 -17.16 -9.99 -8.17
N VAL A 237 -15.97 -10.47 -8.56
CA VAL A 237 -14.92 -10.83 -7.60
C VAL A 237 -14.32 -9.57 -7.00
N ASN A 238 -14.24 -9.52 -5.67
CA ASN A 238 -13.65 -8.41 -4.93
C ASN A 238 -12.71 -8.87 -3.80
N GLN A 239 -12.42 -10.18 -3.72
CA GLN A 239 -11.35 -10.73 -2.89
C GLN A 239 -10.45 -11.62 -3.74
N GLY A 240 -9.20 -11.18 -3.92
CA GLY A 240 -8.19 -11.86 -4.70
C GLY A 240 -7.31 -12.80 -3.87
N PRO A 241 -6.37 -13.52 -4.51
CA PRO A 241 -5.36 -14.30 -3.82
C PRO A 241 -4.37 -13.38 -3.07
N LEU A 242 -3.60 -13.99 -2.16
CA LEU A 242 -2.40 -13.36 -1.61
C LEU A 242 -1.30 -13.29 -2.67
N ILE A 243 -0.35 -12.37 -2.50
CA ILE A 243 0.66 -12.06 -3.52
C ILE A 243 1.65 -13.21 -3.80
N ASN A 244 2.01 -14.02 -2.79
CA ASN A 244 2.95 -15.14 -2.94
C ASN A 244 2.88 -16.14 -1.77
N ASN A 245 3.57 -17.28 -1.92
CA ASN A 245 3.63 -18.35 -0.91
C ASN A 245 4.21 -17.89 0.43
N ARG A 246 5.23 -17.03 0.43
CA ARG A 246 5.82 -16.51 1.68
C ARG A 246 4.77 -15.77 2.51
N GLN A 247 3.92 -14.96 1.86
CA GLN A 247 2.85 -14.26 2.55
C GLN A 247 1.76 -15.21 3.06
N LEU A 248 1.40 -16.23 2.28
CA LEU A 248 0.44 -17.26 2.70
C LEU A 248 0.95 -18.03 3.94
N GLU A 249 2.21 -18.47 3.93
CA GLU A 249 2.83 -19.19 5.05
C GLU A 249 2.90 -18.31 6.31
N ARG A 250 3.32 -17.06 6.16
CA ARG A 250 3.36 -16.10 7.27
C ARG A 250 1.97 -15.84 7.86
N LEU A 251 0.97 -15.62 7.00
CA LEU A 251 -0.42 -15.42 7.42
C LEU A 251 -0.94 -16.60 8.22
N ARG A 252 -0.74 -17.83 7.71
CA ARG A 252 -1.14 -19.07 8.39
C ARG A 252 -0.48 -19.20 9.75
N LYS A 253 0.82 -18.97 9.83
CA LYS A 253 1.57 -19.01 11.09
C LYS A 253 0.97 -18.07 12.14
N ILE A 254 0.70 -16.81 11.77
CA ILE A 254 0.11 -15.83 12.69
C ILE A 254 -1.27 -16.30 13.19
N VAL A 255 -2.11 -16.81 12.29
CA VAL A 255 -3.44 -17.33 12.65
C VAL A 255 -3.32 -18.54 13.58
N ASP A 256 -2.50 -19.53 13.23
CA ASP A 256 -2.32 -20.77 13.98
C ASP A 256 -1.79 -20.49 15.39
N GLU A 257 -0.74 -19.68 15.52
CA GLU A 257 -0.17 -19.30 16.82
C GLU A 257 -1.16 -18.51 17.68
N THR A 258 -1.93 -17.61 17.05
CA THR A 258 -2.97 -16.85 17.76
C THR A 258 -4.08 -17.77 18.28
N VAL A 259 -4.48 -18.78 17.52
CA VAL A 259 -5.48 -19.79 17.95
C VAL A 259 -4.93 -20.70 19.04
N ILE A 260 -3.66 -21.12 18.96
CA ILE A 260 -2.97 -21.88 20.01
C ILE A 260 -2.99 -21.12 21.34
N MET A 261 -2.85 -19.79 21.31
CA MET A 261 -2.92 -18.93 22.50
C MET A 261 -4.34 -18.69 23.03
N GLY A 262 -5.37 -19.30 22.42
CA GLY A 262 -6.74 -19.31 22.93
C GLY A 262 -7.74 -18.45 22.15
N ALA A 263 -7.29 -17.75 21.10
CA ALA A 263 -8.21 -17.09 20.18
C ALA A 263 -9.12 -18.09 19.47
N LYS A 264 -10.23 -17.61 18.93
CA LYS A 264 -11.21 -18.43 18.21
C LYS A 264 -11.44 -17.88 16.81
N ILE A 265 -11.39 -18.77 15.83
CA ILE A 265 -11.83 -18.48 14.46
C ILE A 265 -13.36 -18.41 14.49
N TYR A 266 -13.91 -17.21 14.34
CA TYR A 266 -15.36 -17.00 14.25
C TYR A 266 -15.84 -17.26 12.81
N LYS A 267 -15.04 -16.85 11.82
CA LYS A 267 -15.30 -17.03 10.39
C LYS A 267 -14.01 -17.26 9.63
N GLY A 268 -14.06 -18.07 8.58
CA GLY A 268 -12.95 -18.28 7.63
C GLY A 268 -11.81 -19.11 8.22
N GLY A 269 -10.59 -18.61 8.08
CA GLY A 269 -9.37 -19.16 8.68
C GLY A 269 -8.70 -20.25 7.84
N LYS A 270 -9.20 -20.56 6.64
CA LYS A 270 -8.66 -21.63 5.79
C LYS A 270 -8.00 -21.08 4.55
N ALA A 271 -6.82 -21.62 4.24
CA ALA A 271 -6.25 -21.56 2.90
C ALA A 271 -7.13 -22.38 1.93
N LYS A 272 -7.28 -21.89 0.71
CA LYS A 272 -7.91 -22.59 -0.41
C LYS A 272 -6.83 -23.03 -1.40
N THR A 273 -7.24 -23.63 -2.51
CA THR A 273 -6.34 -23.99 -3.61
C THR A 273 -5.53 -22.77 -4.05
N GLY A 274 -4.22 -22.94 -4.32
CA GLY A 274 -3.36 -21.83 -4.72
C GLY A 274 -3.07 -20.85 -3.59
N LEU A 275 -3.08 -19.56 -3.89
CA LEU A 275 -2.74 -18.48 -2.96
C LEU A 275 -3.97 -17.82 -2.29
N PHE A 276 -5.13 -18.45 -2.41
CA PHE A 276 -6.37 -17.93 -1.86
C PHE A 276 -6.49 -18.22 -0.35
N PHE A 277 -6.96 -17.24 0.42
CA PHE A 277 -7.22 -17.37 1.84
C PHE A 277 -8.58 -16.77 2.18
N GLU A 278 -9.37 -17.47 3.00
CA GLU A 278 -10.71 -17.01 3.36
C GLU A 278 -10.66 -15.70 4.17
N PRO A 279 -11.54 -14.71 3.88
CA PRO A 279 -11.78 -13.60 4.79
C PRO A 279 -12.11 -14.11 6.20
N THR A 280 -11.34 -13.67 7.19
CA THR A 280 -11.28 -14.30 8.51
C THR A 280 -11.56 -13.30 9.62
N ILE A 281 -12.34 -13.73 10.61
CA ILE A 281 -12.54 -13.00 11.87
C ILE A 281 -11.99 -13.88 13.00
N LEU A 282 -11.03 -13.34 13.75
CA LEU A 282 -10.55 -13.90 15.01
C LEU A 282 -11.20 -13.14 16.17
N THR A 283 -11.75 -13.90 17.12
CA THR A 283 -12.31 -13.38 18.37
C THR A 283 -11.54 -13.95 19.57
N LYS A 284 -11.80 -13.43 20.76
CA LYS A 284 -11.03 -13.74 21.98
C LYS A 284 -9.54 -13.46 21.81
N VAL A 285 -9.19 -12.52 20.92
CA VAL A 285 -7.82 -12.06 20.75
C VAL A 285 -7.48 -11.12 21.91
N THR A 286 -6.29 -11.30 22.49
CA THR A 286 -5.72 -10.35 23.47
C THR A 286 -4.54 -9.61 22.85
N VAL A 287 -4.20 -8.45 23.40
CA VAL A 287 -3.14 -7.57 22.89
C VAL A 287 -1.72 -8.19 22.92
N GLY A 288 -1.55 -9.34 23.58
CA GLY A 288 -0.29 -10.08 23.60
C GLY A 288 -0.17 -11.14 22.50
N MET A 289 -1.22 -11.40 21.73
CA MET A 289 -1.22 -12.44 20.70
C MET A 289 -0.59 -11.97 19.38
N PRO A 290 -0.04 -12.87 18.56
CA PRO A 290 0.59 -12.53 17.28
C PRO A 290 -0.27 -11.65 16.37
N ALA A 291 -1.55 -12.00 16.19
CA ALA A 291 -2.47 -11.21 15.35
C ALA A 291 -2.72 -9.77 15.87
N ALA A 292 -2.41 -9.49 17.14
CA ALA A 292 -2.47 -8.14 17.71
C ALA A 292 -1.11 -7.42 17.72
N ARG A 293 0.02 -8.14 17.68
CA ARG A 293 1.36 -7.54 17.72
C ARG A 293 1.97 -7.32 16.35
N GLU A 294 1.69 -8.24 15.43
CA GLU A 294 2.26 -8.22 14.08
C GLU A 294 1.31 -7.62 13.05
N GLU A 295 1.87 -6.98 12.03
CA GLU A 295 1.14 -6.63 10.81
C GLU A 295 0.75 -7.92 10.07
N ILE A 296 -0.54 -8.26 10.03
CA ILE A 296 -0.99 -9.52 9.43
C ILE A 296 -0.80 -9.50 7.90
N PHE A 297 -1.08 -8.36 7.28
CA PHE A 297 -0.96 -8.12 5.83
C PHE A 297 -1.75 -9.15 4.98
N GLY A 298 -2.98 -9.44 5.41
CA GLY A 298 -3.88 -10.39 4.78
C GLY A 298 -5.31 -10.21 5.28
N PRO A 299 -6.28 -11.00 4.78
CA PRO A 299 -7.71 -10.77 5.00
C PRO A 299 -8.17 -11.35 6.35
N VAL A 300 -7.48 -11.00 7.45
CA VAL A 300 -7.77 -11.45 8.81
C VAL A 300 -7.98 -10.24 9.72
N ALA A 301 -9.15 -10.16 10.36
CA ALA A 301 -9.46 -9.16 11.38
C ALA A 301 -9.30 -9.76 12.78
N ALA A 302 -8.40 -9.20 13.59
CA ALA A 302 -8.27 -9.54 15.00
C ALA A 302 -9.20 -8.65 15.83
N VAL A 303 -10.31 -9.22 16.31
CA VAL A 303 -11.30 -8.48 17.10
C VAL A 303 -11.00 -8.67 18.59
N ILE A 304 -10.73 -7.54 19.25
CA ILE A 304 -10.30 -7.41 20.64
C ILE A 304 -11.38 -6.64 21.39
N ARG A 305 -11.79 -7.18 22.54
CA ARG A 305 -12.82 -6.59 23.38
C ARG A 305 -12.20 -5.59 24.36
N PHE A 306 -12.81 -4.41 24.51
CA PHE A 306 -12.43 -3.41 25.53
C PHE A 306 -13.67 -2.91 26.29
N LYS A 307 -13.49 -2.27 27.43
CA LYS A 307 -14.52 -1.75 28.35
C LYS A 307 -14.41 -0.26 28.65
N THR A 308 -13.22 0.32 28.51
CA THR A 308 -12.92 1.70 28.88
C THR A 308 -12.15 2.41 27.78
N GLU A 309 -12.33 3.73 27.67
CA GLU A 309 -11.60 4.54 26.70
C GLU A 309 -10.09 4.54 26.99
N GLU A 310 -9.73 4.60 28.27
CA GLU A 310 -8.34 4.66 28.70
C GLU A 310 -7.55 3.40 28.30
N GLU A 311 -8.15 2.21 28.43
CA GLU A 311 -7.46 0.97 28.07
C GLU A 311 -7.31 0.82 26.56
N VAL A 312 -8.31 1.21 25.78
CA VAL A 312 -8.25 1.06 24.31
C VAL A 312 -7.27 2.04 23.70
N ILE A 313 -7.17 3.27 24.22
CA ILE A 313 -6.14 4.23 23.80
C ILE A 313 -4.75 3.70 24.14
N LYS A 314 -4.58 3.17 25.35
CA LYS A 314 -3.30 2.56 25.77
C LYS A 314 -2.91 1.42 24.83
N TRP A 315 -3.83 0.50 24.52
CA TRP A 315 -3.55 -0.62 23.64
C TRP A 315 -3.35 -0.22 22.18
N ALA A 316 -4.13 0.73 21.68
CA ALA A 316 -3.95 1.27 20.32
C ALA A 316 -2.54 1.83 20.12
N ASN A 317 -2.00 2.50 21.14
CA ASN A 317 -0.65 3.09 21.13
C ASN A 317 0.47 2.12 21.55
N ASP A 318 0.16 0.92 22.06
CA ASP A 318 1.15 -0.11 22.44
C ASP A 318 1.63 -0.90 21.21
N THR A 319 2.35 -0.21 20.32
CA THR A 319 2.97 -0.77 19.12
C THR A 319 4.18 0.09 18.72
N ASP A 320 5.17 -0.52 18.07
CA ASP A 320 6.31 0.16 17.44
C ASP A 320 5.95 0.80 16.08
N ARG A 321 4.67 0.78 15.69
CA ARG A 321 4.14 1.27 14.40
C ARG A 321 3.19 2.44 14.61
N GLY A 322 3.10 3.33 13.62
CA GLY A 322 2.24 4.53 13.72
C GLY A 322 1.90 5.12 12.35
N LEU A 323 1.18 4.36 11.51
CA LEU A 323 0.87 4.76 10.15
C LEU A 323 -0.58 5.24 9.96
N ALA A 324 -1.56 4.45 10.38
CA ALA A 324 -2.98 4.77 10.28
C ALA A 324 -3.73 4.29 11.54
N GLY A 325 -4.87 4.92 11.82
CA GLY A 325 -5.82 4.54 12.86
C GLY A 325 -7.22 5.02 12.51
N SER A 326 -8.24 4.35 13.03
CA SER A 326 -9.66 4.68 12.79
C SER A 326 -10.47 4.48 14.09
N PHE A 327 -11.51 5.29 14.27
CA PHE A 327 -12.42 5.27 15.42
C PHE A 327 -13.86 5.55 15.00
#